data_AF-A0A533ZR78-F1
#
_entry.id   AF-A0A533ZR78-F1
#
_cell.length_a   1.000
_cell.length_b   1.000
_cell.length_c   1.000
_cell.angle_alpha   90.00
_cell.angle_beta   90.00
_cell.angle_gamma   90.00
#
_symmetry.space_group_name_H-M   'P 1'
#
loop_
_entity.id
_entity.type
_entity.pdbx_description
1 polymer ?
#
loop_
_entity_poly.entity_id
_entity_poly.type
_entity_poly.pdbx_seq_one_letter_code
_entity_poly.pdbx_strand_id
1 'polypeptide(L)'
;FAKSPHGRKIELRMGPALETLRSLTGPFDLIFIDADKANYLNYYRRALELVAETGVILIDNVLWSGEVLLQPPPDRSTAVMQELNRIIAADPGVMAVLVTIRDGVFVVRPTGARKKTS
;
A
#
# COMPACT_ATOMS: atom_id res chain seq x y z
N PHE A 1 6.87 10.95 -19.52
CA PHE A 1 7.66 11.73 -18.53
C PHE A 1 8.51 12.84 -19.15
N ALA A 2 9.22 12.62 -20.25
CA ALA A 2 10.14 13.61 -20.84
C ALA A 2 9.53 14.98 -21.22
N LYS A 3 8.21 15.08 -21.42
CA LYS A 3 7.50 16.34 -21.70
C LYS A 3 7.05 17.10 -20.45
N SER A 4 7.23 16.56 -19.25
CA SER A 4 6.84 17.21 -17.99
C SER A 4 8.02 17.98 -17.40
N PRO A 5 7.83 19.22 -16.90
CA PRO A 5 8.86 19.97 -16.20
C PRO A 5 9.33 19.29 -14.89
N HIS A 6 8.61 18.26 -14.45
CA HIS A 6 8.95 17.46 -13.27
C HIS A 6 9.66 16.15 -13.60
N GLY A 7 9.93 15.85 -14.88
CA GLY A 7 10.56 14.59 -15.29
C GLY A 7 11.87 14.29 -14.56
N ARG A 8 12.67 15.32 -14.23
CA ARG A 8 13.91 15.19 -13.46
C ARG A 8 13.74 14.70 -12.01
N LYS A 9 12.51 14.73 -11.47
CA LYS A 9 12.17 14.23 -10.13
C LYS A 9 11.74 12.76 -10.16
N ILE A 10 11.67 12.16 -11.34
CA ILE A 10 11.07 10.84 -11.55
C ILE A 10 12.18 9.88 -11.99
N GLU A 11 12.49 8.92 -11.14
CA GLU A 11 13.31 7.77 -11.49
C GLU A 11 12.38 6.62 -11.87
N LEU A 12 12.45 6.17 -13.13
CA LEU A 12 11.68 5.02 -13.59
C LEU A 12 12.53 3.76 -13.47
N ARG A 13 12.07 2.80 -12.67
CA ARG A 13 12.68 1.47 -12.57
C ARG A 13 11.80 0.44 -13.26
N MET A 14 12.31 -0.11 -14.36
CA MET A 14 11.60 -1.09 -15.19
C MET A 14 11.91 -2.52 -14.73
N GLY A 15 10.87 -3.34 -14.61
CA GLY A 15 10.97 -4.75 -14.21
C GLY A 15 9.77 -5.17 -13.35
N PRO A 16 9.72 -6.42 -12.88
CA PRO A 16 8.72 -6.85 -11.92
C PRO A 16 8.78 -5.98 -10.66
N ALA A 17 7.64 -5.45 -10.23
CA ALA A 17 7.58 -4.48 -9.14
C ALA A 17 8.13 -5.06 -7.82
N LEU A 18 7.81 -6.32 -7.50
CA LEU A 18 8.33 -6.97 -6.30
C LEU A 18 9.85 -7.14 -6.29
N GLU A 19 10.46 -7.44 -7.43
CA GLU A 19 11.93 -7.51 -7.55
C GLU A 19 12.55 -6.13 -7.36
N THR A 20 11.94 -5.13 -7.99
CA THR A 20 12.40 -3.75 -7.90
C THR A 20 12.31 -3.24 -6.45
N LEU A 21 11.20 -3.51 -5.76
CA LEU A 21 10.96 -3.15 -4.36
C LEU A 21 11.96 -3.82 -3.39
N ARG A 22 12.44 -5.02 -3.70
CA ARG A 22 13.49 -5.69 -2.91
C ARG A 22 14.81 -4.91 -2.94
N SER A 23 15.13 -4.29 -4.08
CA SER A 23 16.36 -3.50 -4.24
C SER A 23 16.31 -2.12 -3.59
N LEU A 24 15.12 -1.63 -3.20
CA LEU A 24 14.98 -0.31 -2.61
C LEU A 24 15.43 -0.29 -1.15
N THR A 25 15.99 0.84 -0.73
CA THR A 25 16.32 1.14 0.66
C THR A 25 15.61 2.44 1.04
N GLY A 26 14.93 2.43 2.18
CA GLY A 26 14.21 3.58 2.72
C GLY A 26 15.12 4.51 3.56
N PRO A 27 14.55 5.47 4.31
CA PRO A 27 13.11 5.67 4.47
C PRO A 27 12.49 6.52 3.36
N PHE A 28 11.22 6.24 3.02
CA PHE A 28 10.39 7.08 2.15
C PHE A 28 9.34 7.85 2.96
N ASP A 29 9.17 9.14 2.67
CA ASP A 29 8.16 9.98 3.34
C ASP A 29 6.73 9.64 2.90
N LEU A 30 6.57 9.20 1.65
CA LEU A 30 5.29 8.83 1.05
C LEU A 30 5.47 7.63 0.14
N ILE A 31 4.61 6.63 0.29
CA ILE A 31 4.51 5.48 -0.62
C ILE A 31 3.08 5.41 -1.15
N PHE A 32 2.90 5.32 -2.46
CA PHE A 32 1.60 5.15 -3.10
C PHE A 32 1.54 3.80 -3.81
N ILE A 33 0.55 2.97 -3.44
CA ILE A 33 0.34 1.62 -3.99
C ILE A 33 -0.91 1.62 -4.87
N ASP A 34 -0.68 1.57 -6.17
CA ASP A 34 -1.70 1.26 -7.19
C ASP A 34 -1.05 0.34 -8.23
N ALA A 35 -1.25 -0.97 -8.06
CA ALA A 35 -0.54 -2.00 -8.80
C ALA A 35 -1.43 -3.21 -9.12
N ASP A 36 -0.82 -4.35 -9.46
CA ASP A 36 -1.54 -5.61 -9.63
C ASP A 36 -2.05 -6.15 -8.29
N LYS A 37 -3.35 -6.48 -8.24
CA LYS A 37 -4.07 -6.74 -6.99
C LYS A 37 -3.62 -8.01 -6.27
N ALA A 38 -3.15 -9.01 -7.02
CA ALA A 38 -2.66 -10.28 -6.47
C ALA A 38 -1.48 -10.11 -5.50
N ASN A 39 -0.72 -9.02 -5.62
CA ASN A 39 0.48 -8.75 -4.82
C ASN A 39 0.31 -7.62 -3.80
N TYR A 40 -0.90 -7.09 -3.62
CA TYR A 40 -1.15 -5.95 -2.72
C TYR A 40 -0.64 -6.17 -1.30
N LEU A 41 -0.84 -7.36 -0.75
CA LEU A 41 -0.33 -7.69 0.58
C LEU A 41 1.20 -7.67 0.65
N ASN A 42 1.88 -8.15 -0.40
CA ASN A 42 3.33 -8.12 -0.50
C ASN A 42 3.84 -6.68 -0.63
N TYR A 43 3.17 -5.84 -1.43
CA TYR A 43 3.47 -4.43 -1.57
C TYR A 43 3.29 -3.68 -0.25
N TYR A 44 2.19 -3.91 0.47
CA TYR A 44 1.94 -3.30 1.78
C TYR A 44 3.01 -3.66 2.80
N ARG A 45 3.32 -4.96 2.96
CA ARG A 45 4.36 -5.42 3.90
C ARG A 45 5.71 -4.77 3.61
N ARG A 46 6.10 -4.73 2.34
CA ARG A 46 7.37 -4.11 1.95
C ARG A 46 7.35 -2.60 2.11
N ALA A 47 6.23 -1.94 1.78
CA ALA A 47 6.05 -0.51 1.99
C ALA A 47 6.18 -0.13 3.46
N LEU A 48 5.64 -0.94 4.36
CA LEU A 48 5.80 -0.74 5.80
C LEU A 48 7.25 -0.82 6.26
N GLU A 49 8.10 -1.64 5.66
CA GLU A 49 9.54 -1.68 5.99
C GLU A 49 10.31 -0.46 5.44
N LEU A 50 9.81 0.10 4.35
CA LEU A 50 10.46 1.17 3.59
C LEU A 50 10.01 2.57 4.01
N VAL A 51 8.84 2.72 4.61
CA VAL A 51 8.29 4.02 5.00
C VAL A 51 8.99 4.59 6.22
N ALA A 52 9.19 5.91 6.25
CA ALA A 52 9.67 6.64 7.42
C ALA A 52 8.72 6.49 8.61
N GLU A 53 9.21 6.66 9.84
CA GLU A 53 8.37 6.66 11.04
C GLU A 53 7.28 7.73 11.02
N THR A 54 7.56 8.87 10.38
CA THR A 54 6.62 9.97 10.16
C THR A 54 5.94 9.92 8.80
N GLY A 55 6.25 8.91 7.99
CA GLY A 55 5.78 8.78 6.62
C GLY A 55 4.37 8.20 6.52
N VAL A 56 3.85 8.20 5.30
CA VAL A 56 2.48 7.77 4.98
C VAL A 56 2.51 6.76 3.83
N ILE A 57 1.71 5.70 3.96
CA ILE A 57 1.40 4.77 2.87
C ILE A 57 -0.03 5.04 2.43
N LEU A 58 -0.21 5.22 1.13
CA LEU A 58 -1.49 5.36 0.47
C LEU A 58 -1.75 4.11 -0.38
N ILE A 59 -2.91 3.50 -0.21
CA ILE A 59 -3.31 2.30 -0.96
C ILE A 59 -4.63 2.60 -1.67
N ASP A 60 -4.64 2.54 -3.00
CA ASP A 60 -5.83 2.84 -3.81
C ASP A 60 -6.67 1.58 -4.11
N ASN A 61 -7.95 1.79 -4.43
CA ASN A 61 -8.99 0.79 -4.73
C ASN A 61 -9.31 -0.20 -3.61
N VAL A 62 -9.28 0.25 -2.35
CA VAL A 62 -9.48 -0.67 -1.20
C VAL A 62 -10.95 -1.03 -0.97
N LEU A 63 -11.90 -0.29 -1.55
CA LEU A 63 -13.32 -0.67 -1.56
C LEU A 63 -13.67 -1.66 -2.68
N TRP A 64 -12.82 -1.80 -3.70
CA TRP A 64 -12.94 -2.77 -4.79
C TRP A 64 -14.35 -2.81 -5.41
N SER A 65 -14.88 -1.65 -5.79
CA SER A 65 -16.25 -1.47 -6.32
C SER A 65 -17.35 -2.03 -5.41
N GLY A 66 -17.09 -2.11 -4.11
CA GLY A 66 -17.99 -2.68 -3.11
C GLY A 66 -17.91 -4.21 -3.00
N GLU A 67 -17.16 -4.90 -3.86
CA GLU A 67 -17.06 -6.35 -3.85
C GLU A 67 -16.38 -6.90 -2.58
N VAL A 68 -15.60 -6.07 -1.88
CA VAL A 68 -15.05 -6.43 -0.57
C VAL A 68 -16.12 -6.80 0.46
N LEU A 69 -17.39 -6.45 0.22
CA LEU A 69 -18.52 -6.79 1.07
C LEU A 69 -19.15 -8.16 0.73
N LEU A 70 -18.85 -8.73 -0.44
CA LEU A 70 -19.45 -9.98 -0.90
C LEU A 70 -18.88 -11.19 -0.15
N GLN A 71 -19.78 -12.11 0.22
CA GLN A 71 -19.44 -13.37 0.87
C GLN A 71 -20.22 -14.52 0.22
N PRO A 72 -19.55 -15.54 -0.35
CA PRO A 72 -18.09 -15.65 -0.49
C PRO A 72 -17.51 -14.62 -1.49
N PRO A 73 -16.19 -14.35 -1.47
CA PRO A 73 -15.57 -13.47 -2.46
C PRO A 73 -15.73 -14.06 -3.88
N PRO A 74 -16.09 -13.24 -4.88
CA PRO A 74 -16.34 -13.70 -6.25
C PRO A 74 -15.08 -14.16 -6.98
N ASP A 75 -13.91 -13.63 -6.60
CA ASP A 75 -12.63 -13.99 -7.18
C ASP A 75 -11.46 -13.85 -6.18
N ARG A 76 -10.27 -14.24 -6.65
CA ARG A 76 -9.03 -14.18 -5.87
C ARG A 76 -8.59 -12.75 -5.52
N SER A 77 -8.79 -11.78 -6.42
CA SER A 77 -8.42 -10.38 -6.18
C SER A 77 -9.26 -9.79 -5.05
N THR A 78 -10.56 -10.08 -5.04
CA THR A 78 -11.47 -9.66 -3.98
C THR A 78 -11.11 -10.32 -2.65
N ALA A 79 -10.74 -11.61 -2.65
CA ALA A 79 -10.24 -12.29 -1.45
C ALA A 79 -8.96 -11.64 -0.89
N VAL A 80 -8.00 -11.29 -1.77
CA VAL A 80 -6.76 -10.60 -1.38
C VAL A 80 -7.04 -9.21 -0.80
N MET A 81 -7.97 -8.45 -1.40
CA MET A 81 -8.34 -7.13 -0.89
C MET A 81 -9.04 -7.23 0.46
N GLN A 82 -9.96 -8.19 0.64
CA GLN A 82 -10.58 -8.47 1.93
C GLN A 82 -9.54 -8.84 3.00
N GLU A 83 -8.53 -9.63 2.65
CA GLU A 83 -7.43 -9.98 3.56
C GLU A 83 -6.57 -8.77 3.93
N LEU A 84 -6.17 -7.97 2.94
CA LEU A 84 -5.43 -6.73 3.16
C LEU A 84 -6.18 -5.80 4.12
N ASN A 85 -7.46 -5.54 3.86
CA ASN A 85 -8.29 -4.65 4.68
C ASN A 85 -8.38 -5.15 6.12
N ARG A 86 -8.54 -6.47 6.32
CA ARG A 86 -8.55 -7.09 7.65
C ARG A 86 -7.21 -6.94 8.37
N ILE A 87 -6.09 -7.18 7.68
CA ILE A 87 -4.74 -7.06 8.25
C ILE A 87 -4.48 -5.62 8.69
N ILE A 88 -4.75 -4.64 7.83
CA ILE A 88 -4.55 -3.22 8.15
C ILE A 88 -5.42 -2.80 9.33
N ALA A 89 -6.70 -3.18 9.34
CA ALA A 89 -7.63 -2.80 10.40
C ALA A 89 -7.25 -3.43 11.76
N ALA A 90 -6.59 -4.59 11.76
CA ALA A 90 -6.21 -5.31 12.96
C ALA A 90 -4.78 -5.02 13.44
N ASP A 91 -3.97 -4.26 12.69
CA ASP A 91 -2.56 -4.02 13.01
C ASP A 91 -2.38 -2.82 13.98
N PRO A 92 -2.03 -3.06 15.26
CA PRO A 92 -1.83 -1.98 16.23
C PRO A 92 -0.54 -1.17 15.97
N GLY A 93 0.36 -1.68 15.12
CA GLY A 93 1.58 -1.01 14.69
C GLY A 93 1.35 0.11 13.68
N VAL A 94 0.10 0.31 13.24
CA VAL A 94 -0.28 1.38 12.32
C VAL A 94 -1.55 2.10 12.76
N MET A 95 -1.71 3.32 12.28
CA MET A 95 -2.96 4.05 12.28
C MET A 95 -3.45 4.09 10.84
N ALA A 96 -4.66 3.57 10.59
CA ALA A 96 -5.25 3.52 9.27
C ALA A 96 -6.58 4.25 9.24
N VAL A 97 -6.79 5.08 8.21
CA VAL A 97 -8.07 5.73 7.93
C VAL A 97 -8.47 5.40 6.50
N LEU A 98 -9.70 4.91 6.33
CA LEU A 98 -10.32 4.78 5.01
C LEU A 98 -10.93 6.11 4.60
N VAL A 99 -10.47 6.67 3.49
CA VAL A 99 -11.04 7.88 2.90
C VAL A 99 -11.89 7.49 1.70
N THR A 100 -13.14 7.96 1.66
CA THR A 100 -14.14 7.62 0.63
C THR A 100 -13.99 8.47 -0.64
N ILE A 101 -12.76 8.58 -1.13
CA ILE A 101 -12.44 9.21 -2.42
C ILE A 101 -12.16 8.11 -3.44
N ARG A 102 -12.65 8.28 -4.69
CA ARG A 102 -12.57 7.26 -5.76
C ARG A 102 -13.16 5.93 -5.28
N ASP A 103 -12.42 4.84 -5.45
CA ASP A 103 -12.81 3.48 -5.03
C ASP A 103 -12.22 3.12 -3.66
N GLY A 104 -12.12 4.12 -2.78
CA GLY A 104 -11.54 4.03 -1.45
C GLY A 104 -10.01 4.08 -1.45
N VAL A 105 -9.48 4.95 -0.60
CA VAL A 105 -8.03 5.05 -0.34
C VAL A 105 -7.78 4.81 1.14
N PHE A 106 -6.92 3.85 1.45
CA PHE A 106 -6.38 3.76 2.80
C PHE A 106 -5.22 4.74 2.97
N VAL A 107 -5.29 5.54 4.02
CA VAL A 107 -4.19 6.35 4.53
C VAL A 107 -3.64 5.65 5.76
N VAL A 108 -2.44 5.08 5.66
CA VAL A 108 -1.79 4.29 6.71
C VAL A 108 -0.53 5.01 7.19
N ARG A 109 -0.38 5.15 8.50
CA ARG A 109 0.80 5.73 9.15
C ARG A 109 1.37 4.78 10.20
N PRO A 110 2.68 4.53 10.26
CA PRO A 110 3.29 3.75 11.35
C PRO A 110 3.06 4.41 12.72
N THR A 111 2.84 3.60 13.75
CA THR A 111 2.77 4.07 15.15
C THR A 111 4.05 3.71 15.90
N GLY A 112 4.33 4.43 16.98
CA GLY A 112 5.48 4.15 17.85
C GLY A 112 5.45 2.77 18.52
N ALA A 113 4.31 2.07 18.51
CA ALA A 113 4.18 0.70 19.01
C ALA A 113 5.03 -0.32 18.23
N ARG A 114 5.35 0.00 16.97
CA ARG A 114 6.16 -0.86 16.09
C ARG A 114 7.63 -0.96 16.50
N LYS A 115 8.12 -0.08 17.38
CA LYS A 115 9.51 -0.10 17.89
C LYS A 115 9.79 -1.19 18.93
N LYS A 116 8.76 -1.88 19.46
CA LYS A 116 8.93 -2.82 20.59
C LYS A 116 9.25 -4.27 20.18
N THR A 117 9.45 -4.55 18.90
CA THR A 117 9.60 -5.91 18.36
C THR A 117 10.91 -6.15 17.60
N SER A 118 11.92 -5.31 17.84
CA SER A 118 13.29 -5.47 17.32
C SER A 118 14.24 -5.98 18.40
#